data_AF-A0A966EAP5-F1
#
_entry.id   AF-A0A966EAP5-F1
#
_cell.length_a   1.000
_cell.length_b   1.000
_cell.length_c   1.000
_cell.angle_alpha   90.00
_cell.angle_beta   90.00
_cell.angle_gamma   90.00
#
_symmetry.space_group_name_H-M   'P 1'
#
loop_
_entity.id
_entity.type
_entity.pdbx_description
1 polymer ?
#
loop_
_entity_poly.entity_id
_entity_poly.type
_entity_poly.pdbx_seq_one_letter_code
_entity_poly.pdbx_strand_id
1 'polypeptide(L)'
;MRPLSRLIMGVAACLAVAACTPKPIPLAQDPGAVQAASCRDLYATMDAQVAKAGVGDAQFARIAGYPYLRIDRFLAADDIKPDPGGNGFVAWVERLRDLDLDARSFELQNLPSDAKDALDAAIDSHLEDCFDLLITRDLSSTASQVQLLESARVYDDYSLAKRVFGLYPFTSLPFNAGVKDLHENMQAEFSRSLGSLPVAGRLVRYRPPPGSAGLSAEAVRELLENAERGPLGIPKIPPADLQALFATFAPVYEIDVAGDDDRIGAMFWSDDAIPSVDVSHPVVYRRVSYTRFEGRTLLQLVFSVWFPSRPADGDFDLLSGRLDGITFRVTLDRDGRPLVYDSMHNCGCYHLFLPTRRLSRRSPSQGHEEPPLVAQHIVVEQGRAVLRIAHGSHYLQRLYFDTAIDAGEAYALRDDDSLRSLALPDGGRRSLFAPDGLVVGSERGERWLFWPMGIAEPGAMRQWGRHATAFVGTRHFDDPDLIERYFMSAE
;
A
#
# COMPACT_ATOMS: atom_id res chain seq x y z
N MET A 1 7.35 39.62 -67.46
CA MET A 1 6.50 38.46 -67.13
C MET A 1 5.10 38.98 -66.79
N ARG A 2 4.11 38.69 -67.65
CA ARG A 2 2.65 38.85 -67.41
C ARG A 2 2.11 37.58 -66.70
N PRO A 3 0.84 37.47 -66.22
CA PRO A 3 -0.29 38.43 -66.18
C PRO A 3 -0.94 38.56 -64.77
N LEU A 4 -1.63 39.63 -64.36
CA LEU A 4 -3.05 40.01 -64.57
C LEU A 4 -4.11 38.90 -64.79
N SER A 5 -5.02 38.69 -63.85
CA SER A 5 -6.45 38.33 -64.06
C SER A 5 -7.12 38.02 -62.70
N ARG A 6 -8.39 38.29 -62.38
CA ARG A 6 -9.55 38.99 -62.98
C ARG A 6 -10.65 39.01 -61.87
N LEU A 7 -11.34 40.14 -61.68
CA LEU A 7 -12.82 40.31 -61.83
C LEU A 7 -13.68 39.72 -60.69
N ILE A 8 -14.15 40.48 -59.68
CA ILE A 8 -15.40 41.29 -59.59
C ILE A 8 -16.61 40.76 -60.39
N MET A 9 -17.61 40.19 -59.70
CA MET A 9 -19.09 40.31 -59.86
C MET A 9 -19.75 39.11 -59.16
N GLY A 10 -20.88 39.19 -58.45
CA GLY A 10 -21.85 40.24 -58.31
C GLY A 10 -22.89 39.91 -57.22
N VAL A 11 -23.72 40.92 -56.98
CA VAL A 11 -24.75 41.09 -55.94
C VAL A 11 -25.97 40.18 -56.13
N ALA A 12 -26.52 39.64 -55.03
CA ALA A 12 -27.95 39.39 -54.78
C ALA A 12 -28.12 39.00 -53.29
N ALA A 13 -28.45 39.89 -52.36
CA ALA A 13 -29.73 40.55 -52.10
C ALA A 13 -30.91 39.58 -51.81
N CYS A 14 -31.38 39.66 -50.55
CA CYS A 14 -32.71 39.33 -50.03
C CYS A 14 -33.11 37.86 -49.83
N LEU A 15 -33.08 37.44 -48.56
CA LEU A 15 -34.25 36.83 -47.90
C LEU A 15 -34.10 36.95 -46.38
N ALA A 16 -34.66 38.03 -45.83
CA ALA A 16 -34.98 38.14 -44.43
C ALA A 16 -36.10 37.14 -44.11
N VAL A 17 -35.73 35.99 -43.58
CA VAL A 17 -36.68 35.08 -42.92
C VAL A 17 -36.58 35.38 -41.43
N ALA A 18 -37.67 35.92 -40.90
CA ALA A 18 -37.90 36.02 -39.47
C ALA A 18 -37.82 34.62 -38.86
N ALA A 19 -36.69 34.31 -38.22
CA ALA A 19 -36.60 33.19 -37.30
C ALA A 19 -37.17 33.66 -35.96
N CYS A 20 -38.38 33.20 -35.63
CA CYS A 20 -38.89 33.21 -34.28
C CYS A 20 -37.83 32.55 -33.38
N THR A 21 -37.16 33.34 -32.54
CA THR A 21 -36.41 32.79 -31.42
C THR A 21 -37.43 32.16 -30.48
N PRO A 22 -37.44 30.83 -30.28
CA PRO A 22 -38.23 30.28 -29.20
C PRO A 22 -37.70 30.93 -27.91
N LYS A 23 -38.59 31.56 -27.14
CA LYS A 23 -38.30 31.90 -25.75
C LYS A 23 -37.67 30.64 -25.14
N PRO A 24 -36.48 30.72 -24.49
CA PRO A 24 -36.01 29.59 -23.72
C PRO A 24 -37.09 29.32 -22.68
N ILE A 25 -37.81 28.21 -22.86
CA ILE A 25 -38.60 27.63 -21.79
C ILE A 25 -37.55 27.38 -20.71
N PRO A 26 -37.65 27.97 -19.51
CA PRO A 26 -36.78 27.56 -18.42
C PRO A 26 -37.06 26.08 -18.25
N LEU A 27 -36.11 25.23 -18.67
CA LEU A 27 -36.08 23.85 -18.22
C LEU A 27 -36.11 23.99 -16.70
N ALA A 28 -37.21 23.57 -16.08
CA ALA A 28 -37.27 23.44 -14.64
C ALA A 28 -36.03 22.59 -14.29
N GLN A 29 -35.04 23.23 -13.67
CA GLN A 29 -33.81 22.55 -13.29
C GLN A 29 -34.26 21.46 -12.33
N ASP A 30 -34.04 20.19 -12.68
CA ASP A 30 -34.27 19.05 -11.80
C ASP A 30 -33.55 19.36 -10.48
N PRO A 31 -34.27 19.61 -9.36
CA PRO A 31 -33.65 19.99 -8.10
C PRO A 31 -32.62 18.97 -7.62
N GLY A 32 -32.84 17.68 -7.92
CA GLY A 32 -31.88 16.62 -7.63
C GLY A 32 -30.62 16.70 -8.48
N ALA A 33 -30.71 17.18 -9.73
CA ALA A 33 -29.53 17.42 -10.56
C ALA A 33 -28.70 18.62 -10.06
N VAL A 34 -29.36 19.66 -9.55
CA VAL A 34 -28.68 20.83 -8.95
C VAL A 34 -27.95 20.43 -7.67
N GLN A 35 -28.61 19.67 -6.79
CA GLN A 35 -27.97 19.16 -5.56
C GLN A 35 -26.81 18.21 -5.87
N ALA A 36 -26.96 17.29 -6.83
CA ALA A 36 -25.88 16.40 -7.24
C ALA A 36 -24.68 17.17 -7.81
N ALA A 37 -24.91 18.23 -8.60
CA ALA A 37 -23.85 19.10 -9.08
C ALA A 37 -23.12 19.80 -7.91
N SER A 38 -23.87 20.36 -6.95
CA SER A 38 -23.30 20.96 -5.74
C SER A 38 -22.46 19.96 -4.94
N CYS A 39 -22.88 18.70 -4.83
CA CYS A 39 -22.11 17.66 -4.17
C CYS A 39 -20.80 17.34 -4.90
N ARG A 40 -20.82 17.29 -6.25
CA ARG A 40 -19.57 17.12 -7.01
C ARG A 40 -18.63 18.31 -6.85
N ASP A 41 -19.18 19.53 -6.82
CA ASP A 41 -18.39 20.75 -6.60
C ASP A 41 -17.75 20.76 -5.20
N LEU A 42 -18.44 20.23 -4.19
CA LEU A 42 -17.88 20.03 -2.85
C LEU A 42 -16.66 19.11 -2.89
N TYR A 43 -16.81 17.90 -3.45
CA TYR A 43 -15.68 16.97 -3.59
C TYR A 43 -14.53 17.56 -4.40
N ALA A 44 -14.82 18.23 -5.52
CA ALA A 44 -13.81 18.89 -6.34
C ALA A 44 -13.07 20.00 -5.58
N THR A 45 -13.79 20.77 -4.76
CA THR A 45 -13.19 21.83 -3.91
C THR A 45 -12.26 21.23 -2.87
N MET A 46 -12.69 20.18 -2.17
CA MET A 46 -11.85 19.47 -1.21
C MET A 46 -10.58 18.92 -1.88
N ASP A 47 -10.75 18.24 -3.01
CA ASP A 47 -9.64 17.66 -3.76
C ASP A 47 -8.65 18.72 -4.24
N ALA A 48 -9.15 19.89 -4.65
CA ALA A 48 -8.31 21.03 -5.02
C ALA A 48 -7.51 21.58 -3.83
N GLN A 49 -8.10 21.67 -2.63
CA GLN A 49 -7.37 22.11 -1.43
C GLN A 49 -6.30 21.09 -1.02
N VAL A 50 -6.65 19.80 -1.02
CA VAL A 50 -5.72 18.70 -0.73
C VAL A 50 -4.54 18.70 -1.71
N ALA A 51 -4.82 18.83 -3.01
CA ALA A 51 -3.78 18.89 -4.04
C ALA A 51 -2.91 20.15 -3.91
N LYS A 52 -3.53 21.31 -3.67
CA LYS A 52 -2.81 22.60 -3.48
C LYS A 52 -1.88 22.55 -2.26
N ALA A 53 -2.32 21.92 -1.18
CA ALA A 53 -1.51 21.76 0.03
C ALA A 53 -0.47 20.62 -0.08
N GLY A 54 -0.58 19.75 -1.09
CA GLY A 54 0.31 18.60 -1.26
C GLY A 54 0.14 17.54 -0.17
N VAL A 55 -1.08 17.38 0.36
CA VAL A 55 -1.37 16.46 1.48
C VAL A 55 -2.23 15.26 1.07
N GLY A 56 -2.28 14.97 -0.23
CA GLY A 56 -3.01 13.82 -0.77
C GLY A 56 -2.50 12.50 -0.19
N ASP A 57 -3.42 11.61 0.15
CA ASP A 57 -3.11 10.27 0.63
C ASP A 57 -3.04 9.30 -0.55
N ALA A 58 -1.94 8.55 -0.67
CA ALA A 58 -1.69 7.66 -1.80
C ALA A 58 -2.09 6.21 -1.55
N GLN A 59 -2.57 5.85 -0.34
CA GLN A 59 -2.83 4.45 0.01
C GLN A 59 -3.93 3.82 -0.84
N PHE A 60 -4.96 4.60 -1.19
CA PHE A 60 -6.10 4.14 -1.98
C PHE A 60 -6.28 4.96 -3.25
N ALA A 61 -6.47 4.28 -4.38
CA ALA A 61 -6.62 4.91 -5.67
C ALA A 61 -8.01 5.55 -5.81
N ARG A 62 -8.05 6.77 -6.34
CA ARG A 62 -9.30 7.45 -6.72
C ARG A 62 -9.92 6.79 -7.95
N ILE A 63 -11.25 6.69 -7.98
CA ILE A 63 -11.97 6.13 -9.13
C ILE A 63 -12.45 7.28 -10.03
N ALA A 64 -12.02 7.27 -11.29
CA ALA A 64 -12.41 8.31 -12.24
C ALA A 64 -13.94 8.37 -12.42
N GLY A 65 -14.52 9.56 -12.30
CA GLY A 65 -15.97 9.78 -12.37
C GLY A 65 -16.72 9.61 -11.04
N TYR A 66 -16.09 9.01 -10.03
CA TYR A 66 -16.70 8.73 -8.73
C TYR A 66 -15.82 9.29 -7.60
N PRO A 67 -15.80 10.63 -7.41
CA PRO A 67 -14.86 11.28 -6.49
C PRO A 67 -15.07 10.89 -5.02
N TYR A 68 -16.21 10.30 -4.68
CA TYR A 68 -16.60 9.85 -3.35
C TYR A 68 -16.26 8.37 -3.07
N LEU A 69 -15.49 7.73 -3.96
CA LEU A 69 -15.07 6.32 -3.85
C LEU A 69 -13.55 6.21 -4.07
N ARG A 70 -12.91 5.34 -3.28
CA ARG A 70 -11.53 4.89 -3.50
C ARG A 70 -11.42 3.39 -3.46
N ILE A 71 -10.35 2.86 -4.04
CA ILE A 71 -10.14 1.43 -4.20
C ILE A 71 -8.69 1.03 -3.89
N ASP A 72 -8.52 -0.17 -3.32
CA ASP A 72 -7.23 -0.83 -3.14
C ASP A 72 -7.08 -2.02 -4.12
N ARG A 73 -5.89 -2.63 -4.20
CA ARG A 73 -5.65 -3.75 -5.12
C ARG A 73 -6.50 -4.97 -4.80
N PHE A 74 -6.84 -5.16 -3.53
CA PHE A 74 -7.67 -6.28 -3.08
C PHE A 74 -9.10 -6.17 -3.60
N LEU A 75 -9.76 -5.02 -3.45
CA LEU A 75 -11.12 -4.78 -3.95
C LEU A 75 -11.18 -4.64 -5.47
N ALA A 76 -10.05 -4.36 -6.11
CA ALA A 76 -9.93 -4.32 -7.56
C ALA A 76 -9.78 -5.71 -8.20
N ALA A 77 -9.55 -6.77 -7.41
CA ALA A 77 -9.41 -8.14 -7.91
C ALA A 77 -10.69 -8.62 -8.61
N ASP A 78 -10.54 -9.25 -9.78
CA ASP A 78 -11.68 -9.69 -10.59
C ASP A 78 -12.56 -10.71 -9.86
N ASP A 79 -11.99 -11.54 -8.98
CA ASP A 79 -12.74 -12.53 -8.19
C ASP A 79 -13.36 -11.96 -6.90
N ILE A 80 -13.09 -10.70 -6.57
CA ILE A 80 -13.74 -9.93 -5.50
C ILE A 80 -14.82 -9.00 -6.05
N LYS A 81 -14.66 -8.50 -7.28
CA LYS A 81 -15.67 -7.66 -7.94
C LYS A 81 -16.99 -8.44 -8.08
N PRO A 82 -18.09 -7.91 -7.52
CA PRO A 82 -19.37 -8.60 -7.53
C PRO A 82 -20.15 -8.39 -8.83
N ASP A 83 -21.14 -9.25 -9.05
CA ASP A 83 -22.15 -9.03 -10.10
C ASP A 83 -22.97 -7.75 -9.82
N PRO A 84 -23.31 -6.95 -10.85
CA PRO A 84 -24.12 -5.75 -10.68
C PRO A 84 -25.54 -6.10 -10.20
N GLY A 85 -26.12 -5.23 -9.36
CA GLY A 85 -27.50 -5.31 -8.88
C GLY A 85 -27.72 -6.24 -7.68
N GLY A 86 -26.70 -7.00 -7.25
CA GLY A 86 -26.79 -7.87 -6.08
C GLY A 86 -26.35 -7.21 -4.77
N ASN A 87 -26.63 -7.88 -3.65
CA ASN A 87 -26.14 -7.45 -2.32
C ASN A 87 -24.61 -7.36 -2.25
N GLY A 88 -23.91 -8.17 -3.05
CA GLY A 88 -22.46 -8.09 -3.20
C GLY A 88 -22.00 -6.74 -3.73
N PHE A 89 -22.69 -6.20 -4.74
CA PHE A 89 -22.39 -4.89 -5.30
C PHE A 89 -22.57 -3.78 -4.26
N VAL A 90 -23.66 -3.81 -3.50
CA VAL A 90 -23.90 -2.84 -2.42
C VAL A 90 -22.77 -2.90 -1.38
N ALA A 91 -22.45 -4.09 -0.87
CA ALA A 91 -21.38 -4.26 0.11
C ALA A 91 -20.00 -3.85 -0.42
N TRP A 92 -19.74 -4.06 -1.72
CA TRP A 92 -18.50 -3.62 -2.36
C TRP A 92 -18.42 -2.10 -2.45
N VAL A 93 -19.49 -1.41 -2.86
CA VAL A 93 -19.50 0.06 -2.92
C VAL A 93 -19.40 0.68 -1.53
N GLU A 94 -20.05 0.10 -0.51
CA GLU A 94 -19.86 0.51 0.89
C GLU A 94 -18.38 0.41 1.30
N ARG A 95 -17.69 -0.66 0.90
CA ARG A 95 -16.26 -0.78 1.19
C ARG A 95 -15.42 0.28 0.47
N LEU A 96 -15.75 0.63 -0.78
CA LEU A 96 -15.08 1.71 -1.51
C LEU A 96 -15.31 3.10 -0.87
N ARG A 97 -16.50 3.31 -0.27
CA ARG A 97 -16.81 4.49 0.54
C ARG A 97 -15.94 4.53 1.79
N ASP A 98 -15.83 3.42 2.52
CA ASP A 98 -14.98 3.35 3.71
C ASP A 98 -13.53 3.75 3.41
N LEU A 99 -12.98 3.29 2.29
CA LEU A 99 -11.62 3.64 1.86
C LEU A 99 -11.50 5.14 1.52
N ASP A 100 -12.52 5.74 0.89
CA ASP A 100 -12.51 7.18 0.61
C ASP A 100 -12.59 8.01 1.90
N LEU A 101 -13.51 7.67 2.79
CA LEU A 101 -13.68 8.37 4.08
C LEU A 101 -12.41 8.27 4.93
N ASP A 102 -11.82 7.08 5.00
CA ASP A 102 -10.55 6.85 5.71
C ASP A 102 -9.44 7.77 5.17
N ALA A 103 -9.17 7.73 3.86
CA ALA A 103 -8.13 8.57 3.27
C ALA A 103 -8.41 10.07 3.39
N ARG A 104 -9.67 10.49 3.18
CA ARG A 104 -10.06 11.90 3.35
C ARG A 104 -9.88 12.37 4.77
N SER A 105 -10.12 11.53 5.77
CA SER A 105 -9.91 11.90 7.17
C SER A 105 -8.46 12.31 7.43
N PHE A 106 -7.48 11.61 6.84
CA PHE A 106 -6.05 11.96 6.96
C PHE A 106 -5.66 13.16 6.11
N GLU A 107 -6.18 13.25 4.88
CA GLU A 107 -5.97 14.42 4.00
C GLU A 107 -6.44 15.71 4.72
N LEU A 108 -7.64 15.69 5.30
CA LEU A 108 -8.21 16.82 6.03
C LEU A 108 -7.44 17.13 7.32
N GLN A 109 -7.03 16.12 8.08
CA GLN A 109 -6.20 16.31 9.29
C GLN A 109 -4.88 17.05 8.97
N ASN A 110 -4.29 16.76 7.82
CA ASN A 110 -3.02 17.33 7.37
C ASN A 110 -3.15 18.69 6.67
N LEU A 111 -4.37 19.16 6.37
CA LEU A 111 -4.54 20.48 5.77
C LEU A 111 -4.06 21.61 6.69
N PRO A 112 -3.43 22.66 6.13
CA PRO A 112 -3.11 23.87 6.88
C PRO A 112 -4.40 24.59 7.30
N SER A 113 -4.31 25.43 8.35
CA SER A 113 -5.49 26.05 8.96
C SER A 113 -6.30 26.92 8.01
N ASP A 114 -5.65 27.65 7.11
CA ASP A 114 -6.31 28.49 6.10
C ASP A 114 -7.14 27.66 5.09
N ALA A 115 -6.63 26.47 4.72
CA ALA A 115 -7.36 25.54 3.88
C ALA A 115 -8.53 24.88 4.62
N LYS A 116 -8.38 24.60 5.93
CA LYS A 116 -9.48 24.12 6.79
C LYS A 116 -10.58 25.16 6.92
N ASP A 117 -10.24 26.43 7.17
CA ASP A 117 -11.22 27.52 7.26
C ASP A 117 -12.02 27.68 5.95
N ALA A 118 -11.37 27.49 4.80
CA ALA A 118 -12.04 27.51 3.49
C ALA A 118 -13.02 26.34 3.29
N LEU A 119 -12.88 25.28 4.07
CA LEU A 119 -13.60 24.02 3.98
C LEU A 119 -14.65 23.83 5.09
N ASP A 120 -14.44 24.38 6.28
CA ASP A 120 -15.31 24.27 7.47
C ASP A 120 -16.75 24.76 7.22
N ALA A 121 -16.97 25.57 6.19
CA ALA A 121 -18.32 25.95 5.77
C ALA A 121 -19.12 24.80 5.12
N ALA A 122 -18.50 23.66 4.79
CA ALA A 122 -19.05 22.71 3.82
C ALA A 122 -19.00 21.20 4.19
N ILE A 123 -18.28 20.77 5.23
CA ILE A 123 -17.75 19.38 5.25
C ILE A 123 -18.55 18.34 6.04
N ASP A 124 -18.78 18.47 7.36
CA ASP A 124 -19.04 17.22 8.11
C ASP A 124 -20.47 16.67 8.02
N SER A 125 -21.52 17.50 7.93
CA SER A 125 -22.89 17.00 7.77
C SER A 125 -23.33 16.85 6.30
N HIS A 126 -22.57 17.41 5.35
CA HIS A 126 -22.95 17.43 3.94
C HIS A 126 -22.35 16.26 3.15
N LEU A 127 -21.24 15.66 3.60
CA LEU A 127 -20.57 14.60 2.85
C LEU A 127 -21.35 13.28 2.84
N GLU A 128 -21.97 12.90 3.96
CA GLU A 128 -22.80 11.70 4.00
C GLU A 128 -24.04 11.85 3.10
N ASP A 129 -24.74 12.99 3.20
CA ASP A 129 -25.87 13.32 2.33
C ASP A 129 -25.47 13.35 0.85
N CYS A 130 -24.30 13.94 0.55
CA CYS A 130 -23.78 13.99 -0.80
C CYS A 130 -23.39 12.61 -1.35
N PHE A 131 -22.81 11.75 -0.51
CA PHE A 131 -22.56 10.37 -0.89
C PHE A 131 -23.86 9.65 -1.23
N ASP A 132 -24.86 9.69 -0.34
CA ASP A 132 -26.12 8.96 -0.51
C ASP A 132 -26.90 9.46 -1.75
N LEU A 133 -26.85 10.77 -2.02
CA LEU A 133 -27.42 11.36 -3.23
C LEU A 133 -26.68 10.90 -4.50
N LEU A 134 -25.34 10.98 -4.51
CA LEU A 134 -24.54 10.66 -5.67
C LEU A 134 -24.59 9.16 -5.99
N ILE A 135 -24.50 8.28 -4.99
CA ILE A 135 -24.58 6.83 -5.20
C ILE A 135 -25.94 6.43 -5.77
N THR A 136 -27.04 6.96 -5.22
CA THR A 136 -28.40 6.66 -5.68
C THR A 136 -28.60 7.09 -7.12
N ARG A 137 -28.04 8.23 -7.52
CA ARG A 137 -28.15 8.74 -8.89
C ARG A 137 -27.23 8.00 -9.84
N ASP A 138 -25.95 7.92 -9.51
CA ASP A 138 -24.89 7.44 -10.39
C ASP A 138 -24.96 5.93 -10.59
N LEU A 139 -25.47 5.17 -9.60
CA LEU A 139 -25.55 3.70 -9.65
C LEU A 139 -26.99 3.18 -9.78
N SER A 140 -27.92 4.03 -10.21
CA SER A 140 -29.35 3.71 -10.40
C SER A 140 -29.66 2.65 -11.46
N SER A 141 -28.73 2.40 -12.39
CA SER A 141 -28.92 1.44 -13.48
C SER A 141 -27.80 0.40 -13.52
N THR A 142 -28.11 -0.82 -13.97
CA THR A 142 -27.11 -1.88 -14.19
C THR A 142 -25.98 -1.42 -15.10
N ALA A 143 -26.26 -0.61 -16.13
CA ALA A 143 -25.24 -0.09 -17.04
C ALA A 143 -24.24 0.81 -16.30
N SER A 144 -24.71 1.69 -15.42
CA SER A 144 -23.85 2.55 -14.62
C SER A 144 -23.04 1.79 -13.58
N GLN A 145 -23.60 0.70 -13.04
CA GLN A 145 -22.89 -0.20 -12.11
C GLN A 145 -21.75 -0.95 -12.82
N VAL A 146 -21.99 -1.43 -14.05
CA VAL A 146 -20.94 -2.01 -14.90
C VAL A 146 -19.84 -1.00 -15.18
N GLN A 147 -20.20 0.25 -15.49
CA GLN A 147 -19.22 1.33 -15.70
C GLN A 147 -18.34 1.57 -14.47
N LEU A 148 -18.90 1.53 -13.25
CA LEU A 148 -18.12 1.62 -12.02
C LEU A 148 -17.14 0.44 -11.91
N LEU A 149 -17.59 -0.80 -12.12
CA LEU A 149 -16.74 -2.00 -12.05
C LEU A 149 -15.56 -1.94 -13.04
N GLU A 150 -15.79 -1.42 -14.24
CA GLU A 150 -14.75 -1.23 -15.26
C GLU A 150 -13.75 -0.13 -14.90
N SER A 151 -14.23 0.96 -14.29
CA SER A 151 -13.43 2.13 -13.90
C SER A 151 -12.63 1.91 -12.61
N ALA A 152 -13.10 1.02 -11.74
CA ALA A 152 -12.51 0.67 -10.47
C ALA A 152 -11.24 -0.18 -10.65
N ARG A 153 -10.12 0.49 -10.93
CA ARG A 153 -8.80 -0.13 -11.15
C ARG A 153 -7.74 0.59 -10.33
N VAL A 154 -6.75 -0.16 -9.86
CA VAL A 154 -5.52 0.40 -9.28
C VAL A 154 -4.41 0.20 -10.29
N TYR A 155 -3.87 1.30 -10.83
CA TYR A 155 -2.73 1.23 -11.74
C TYR A 155 -1.48 0.70 -11.04
N ASP A 156 -0.63 0.01 -11.78
CA ASP A 156 0.64 -0.49 -11.27
C ASP A 156 1.65 0.67 -11.02
N ASP A 157 2.71 0.37 -10.28
CA ASP A 157 3.77 1.34 -9.91
C ASP A 157 4.90 1.42 -10.93
N TYR A 158 4.66 0.92 -12.15
CA TYR A 158 5.63 0.85 -13.21
C TYR A 158 5.26 1.81 -14.34
N SER A 159 6.05 2.87 -14.46
CA SER A 159 5.91 3.82 -15.54
C SER A 159 6.28 3.19 -16.89
N LEU A 160 5.29 2.99 -17.75
CA LEU A 160 5.49 2.56 -19.13
C LEU A 160 6.44 3.50 -19.89
N ALA A 161 6.31 4.82 -19.67
CA ALA A 161 7.20 5.80 -20.31
C ALA A 161 8.67 5.56 -19.92
N LYS A 162 8.95 5.35 -18.63
CA LYS A 162 10.31 5.01 -18.18
C LYS A 162 10.80 3.71 -18.79
N ARG A 163 9.96 2.67 -18.88
CA ARG A 163 10.32 1.40 -19.51
C ARG A 163 10.64 1.55 -21.00
N VAL A 164 9.86 2.37 -21.72
CA VAL A 164 10.08 2.65 -23.14
C VAL A 164 11.39 3.41 -23.36
N PHE A 165 11.59 4.53 -22.65
CA PHE A 165 12.81 5.34 -22.81
C PHE A 165 14.06 4.67 -22.23
N GLY A 166 13.88 3.83 -21.20
CA GLY A 166 14.93 3.02 -20.59
C GLY A 166 15.25 1.74 -21.35
N LEU A 167 14.62 1.51 -22.51
CA LEU A 167 14.85 0.32 -23.34
C LEU A 167 14.70 -0.98 -22.54
N TYR A 168 13.64 -1.07 -21.72
CA TYR A 168 13.37 -2.15 -20.76
C TYR A 168 13.63 -3.57 -21.28
N PRO A 169 13.25 -3.96 -22.52
CA PRO A 169 13.55 -5.30 -23.03
C PRO A 169 15.04 -5.67 -23.05
N PHE A 170 15.92 -4.67 -23.15
CA PHE A 170 17.38 -4.87 -23.16
C PHE A 170 18.00 -4.66 -21.78
N THR A 171 17.55 -3.61 -21.07
CA THR A 171 18.08 -3.29 -19.74
C THR A 171 17.62 -4.29 -18.67
N SER A 172 16.50 -4.99 -18.86
CA SER A 172 16.05 -6.04 -17.93
C SER A 172 16.95 -7.27 -17.90
N LEU A 173 17.72 -7.55 -18.95
CA LEU A 173 18.61 -8.72 -19.02
C LEU A 173 19.72 -8.70 -17.94
N PRO A 174 20.55 -7.64 -17.82
CA PRO A 174 21.54 -7.56 -16.75
C PRO A 174 20.89 -7.43 -15.35
N PHE A 175 19.71 -6.81 -15.24
CA PHE A 175 18.99 -6.75 -13.96
C PHE A 175 18.54 -8.14 -13.50
N ASN A 176 18.01 -8.96 -14.41
CA ASN A 176 17.61 -10.33 -14.08
C ASN A 176 18.82 -11.17 -13.60
N ALA A 177 20.00 -10.96 -14.20
CA ALA A 177 21.24 -11.58 -13.73
C ALA A 177 21.61 -11.10 -12.31
N GLY A 178 21.56 -9.79 -12.05
CA GLY A 178 21.82 -9.25 -10.71
C GLY A 178 20.82 -9.70 -9.65
N VAL A 179 19.54 -9.83 -10.00
CA VAL A 179 18.50 -10.40 -9.13
C VAL A 179 18.80 -11.86 -8.81
N LYS A 180 19.25 -12.64 -9.80
CA LYS A 180 19.66 -14.02 -9.57
C LYS A 180 20.84 -14.11 -8.60
N ASP A 181 21.88 -13.30 -8.80
CA ASP A 181 23.05 -13.26 -7.91
C ASP A 181 22.66 -12.85 -6.48
N LEU A 182 21.77 -11.85 -6.35
CA LEU A 182 21.20 -11.44 -5.07
C LEU A 182 20.45 -12.61 -4.39
N HIS A 183 19.61 -13.33 -5.12
CA HIS A 183 18.89 -14.49 -4.60
C HIS A 183 19.83 -15.59 -4.13
N GLU A 184 20.87 -15.91 -4.91
CA GLU A 184 21.87 -16.92 -4.54
C GLU A 184 22.61 -16.51 -3.26
N ASN A 185 22.99 -15.24 -3.12
CA ASN A 185 23.64 -14.71 -1.92
C ASN A 185 22.73 -14.75 -0.68
N MET A 186 21.47 -14.34 -0.82
CA MET A 186 20.50 -14.39 0.28
C MET A 186 20.23 -15.85 0.69
N GLN A 187 20.05 -16.77 -0.27
CA GLN A 187 19.89 -18.19 0.03
C GLN A 187 21.12 -18.78 0.74
N ALA A 188 22.32 -18.38 0.33
CA ALA A 188 23.55 -18.80 1.00
C ALA A 188 23.57 -18.34 2.47
N GLU A 189 23.16 -17.10 2.77
CA GLU A 189 23.07 -16.62 4.16
C GLU A 189 22.03 -17.40 4.98
N PHE A 190 20.84 -17.62 4.42
CA PHE A 190 19.78 -18.43 5.05
C PHE A 190 20.18 -19.92 5.23
N SER A 191 21.14 -20.42 4.46
CA SER A 191 21.64 -21.81 4.60
C SER A 191 22.63 -21.99 5.75
N ARG A 192 23.22 -20.90 6.28
CA ARG A 192 24.15 -20.96 7.41
C ARG A 192 23.46 -21.48 8.68
N SER A 193 24.21 -21.99 9.65
CA SER A 193 23.61 -22.28 10.96
C SER A 193 23.33 -20.96 11.70
N LEU A 194 22.30 -20.93 12.56
CA LEU A 194 21.92 -19.71 13.28
C LEU A 194 23.10 -19.12 14.07
N GLY A 195 23.87 -19.96 14.77
CA GLY A 195 25.03 -19.55 15.56
C GLY A 195 26.28 -19.16 14.75
N SER A 196 26.29 -19.41 13.44
CA SER A 196 27.38 -19.02 12.54
C SER A 196 27.06 -17.77 11.70
N LEU A 197 25.89 -17.17 11.89
CA LEU A 197 25.57 -15.90 11.25
C LEU A 197 26.51 -14.81 11.78
N PRO A 198 26.97 -13.90 10.92
CA PRO A 198 27.87 -12.83 11.32
C PRO A 198 27.19 -11.92 12.35
N VAL A 199 28.02 -11.41 13.27
CA VAL A 199 27.66 -10.43 14.30
C VAL A 199 28.76 -9.38 14.31
N ALA A 200 28.49 -8.19 13.79
CA ALA A 200 29.42 -7.08 13.81
C ALA A 200 29.37 -6.32 15.15
N GLY A 201 28.19 -6.22 15.76
CA GLY A 201 27.96 -5.52 17.01
C GLY A 201 27.47 -6.45 18.11
N ARG A 202 26.28 -6.16 18.64
CA ARG A 202 25.62 -6.98 19.67
C ARG A 202 24.18 -7.26 19.27
N LEU A 203 23.76 -8.49 19.53
CA LEU A 203 22.38 -8.90 19.29
C LEU A 203 21.45 -8.29 20.34
N VAL A 204 20.52 -7.46 19.87
CA VAL A 204 19.48 -6.84 20.69
C VAL A 204 18.13 -7.42 20.27
N ARG A 205 17.37 -7.92 21.24
CA ARG A 205 16.00 -8.39 21.03
C ARG A 205 15.02 -7.29 21.39
N TYR A 206 14.17 -6.92 20.43
CA TYR A 206 12.98 -6.11 20.63
C TYR A 206 11.76 -7.01 20.67
N ARG A 207 11.03 -7.00 21.78
CA ARG A 207 9.92 -7.93 22.06
C ARG A 207 8.57 -7.21 22.16
N PRO A 208 7.46 -7.93 21.92
CA PRO A 208 6.12 -7.37 22.10
C PRO A 208 5.90 -6.78 23.51
N PRO A 209 4.92 -5.86 23.66
CA PRO A 209 4.60 -5.26 24.95
C PRO A 209 4.39 -6.31 26.06
N PRO A 210 4.82 -6.04 27.31
CA PRO A 210 4.52 -6.92 28.44
C PRO A 210 3.01 -7.16 28.58
N GLY A 211 2.61 -8.38 28.94
CA GLY A 211 1.19 -8.74 29.04
C GLY A 211 0.51 -9.05 27.69
N SER A 212 1.26 -9.04 26.58
CA SER A 212 0.80 -9.54 25.27
C SER A 212 0.73 -11.07 25.22
N ALA A 213 0.06 -11.70 26.21
CA ALA A 213 -0.19 -13.13 26.16
C ALA A 213 -1.08 -13.41 24.94
N GLY A 214 -0.51 -14.12 23.96
CA GLY A 214 -1.24 -14.49 22.75
C GLY A 214 -2.39 -15.45 23.06
N LEU A 215 -3.35 -15.49 22.15
CA LEU A 215 -4.38 -16.51 22.10
C LEU A 215 -3.75 -17.90 21.91
N SER A 216 -4.40 -18.95 22.42
CA SER A 216 -4.03 -20.32 22.05
C SER A 216 -4.36 -20.58 20.58
N ALA A 217 -3.74 -21.58 19.97
CA ALA A 217 -4.04 -21.96 18.58
C ALA A 217 -5.54 -22.30 18.39
N GLU A 218 -6.17 -22.92 19.39
CA GLU A 218 -7.60 -23.23 19.38
C GLU A 218 -8.46 -21.98 19.43
N ALA A 219 -8.10 -20.98 20.24
CA ALA A 219 -8.82 -19.72 20.33
C ALA A 219 -8.68 -18.89 19.04
N VAL A 220 -7.50 -18.87 18.42
CA VAL A 220 -7.31 -18.22 17.10
C VAL A 220 -8.18 -18.91 16.04
N ARG A 221 -8.19 -20.25 16.02
CA ARG A 221 -9.02 -21.02 15.10
C ARG A 221 -10.50 -20.68 15.29
N GLU A 222 -11.00 -20.76 16.53
CA GLU A 222 -12.41 -20.48 16.84
C GLU A 222 -12.80 -19.06 16.41
N LEU A 223 -11.94 -18.07 16.65
CA LEU A 223 -12.14 -16.68 16.24
C LEU A 223 -12.26 -16.55 14.71
N LEU A 224 -11.36 -17.17 13.94
CA LEU A 224 -11.38 -17.04 12.47
C LEU A 224 -12.43 -17.91 11.77
N GLU A 225 -12.78 -19.07 12.33
CA GLU A 225 -13.84 -19.95 11.84
C GLU A 225 -15.22 -19.33 12.07
N ASN A 226 -15.43 -18.68 13.21
CA ASN A 226 -16.70 -18.03 13.57
C ASN A 226 -16.81 -16.58 13.07
N ALA A 227 -15.76 -16.02 12.48
CA ALA A 227 -15.80 -14.67 11.93
C ALA A 227 -16.88 -14.56 10.85
N GLU A 228 -17.81 -13.62 11.03
CA GLU A 228 -18.85 -13.32 10.04
C GLU A 228 -18.19 -12.90 8.73
N ARG A 229 -18.69 -13.45 7.62
CA ARG A 229 -18.24 -13.09 6.27
C ARG A 229 -19.43 -12.52 5.51
N GLY A 230 -19.32 -11.25 5.15
CA GLY A 230 -20.31 -10.60 4.30
C GLY A 230 -20.28 -11.14 2.86
N PRO A 231 -21.06 -10.54 1.95
CA PRO A 231 -21.14 -10.94 0.55
C PRO A 231 -19.79 -11.01 -0.20
N LEU A 232 -18.77 -10.29 0.27
CA LEU A 232 -17.42 -10.28 -0.31
C LEU A 232 -16.48 -11.37 0.24
N GLY A 233 -16.94 -12.19 1.19
CA GLY A 233 -16.13 -13.23 1.82
C GLY A 233 -15.01 -12.73 2.74
N ILE A 234 -14.89 -11.42 2.93
CA ILE A 234 -13.94 -10.77 3.85
C ILE A 234 -14.37 -11.05 5.29
N PRO A 235 -13.50 -11.60 6.15
CA PRO A 235 -13.85 -11.83 7.55
C PRO A 235 -13.97 -10.50 8.29
N LYS A 236 -15.11 -10.28 8.95
CA LYS A 236 -15.32 -9.15 9.84
C LYS A 236 -14.81 -9.49 11.23
N ILE A 237 -13.67 -8.92 11.60
CA ILE A 237 -13.03 -9.18 12.89
C ILE A 237 -13.16 -7.94 13.78
N PRO A 238 -13.78 -8.04 14.97
CA PRO A 238 -13.88 -6.93 15.90
C PRO A 238 -12.51 -6.36 16.30
N PRO A 239 -12.41 -5.06 16.66
CA PRO A 239 -11.14 -4.45 17.03
C PRO A 239 -10.41 -5.13 18.20
N ALA A 240 -11.13 -5.63 19.20
CA ALA A 240 -10.55 -6.35 20.33
C ALA A 240 -9.93 -7.69 19.91
N ASP A 241 -10.61 -8.41 19.03
CA ASP A 241 -10.14 -9.67 18.45
C ASP A 241 -8.92 -9.45 17.56
N LEU A 242 -8.93 -8.39 16.73
CA LEU A 242 -7.75 -7.98 15.98
C LEU A 242 -6.57 -7.65 16.91
N GLN A 243 -6.79 -6.90 18.00
CA GLN A 243 -5.75 -6.60 18.97
C GLN A 243 -5.14 -7.88 19.57
N ALA A 244 -5.98 -8.86 19.92
CA ALA A 244 -5.53 -10.15 20.41
C ALA A 244 -4.75 -10.95 19.35
N LEU A 245 -5.19 -10.93 18.09
CA LEU A 245 -4.47 -11.54 16.97
C LEU A 245 -3.08 -10.89 16.77
N PHE A 246 -3.00 -9.56 16.74
CA PHE A 246 -1.72 -8.87 16.65
C PHE A 246 -0.82 -9.20 17.85
N ALA A 247 -1.34 -9.22 19.08
CA ALA A 247 -0.57 -9.66 20.24
C ALA A 247 -0.08 -11.11 20.11
N THR A 248 -0.85 -11.99 19.45
CA THR A 248 -0.51 -13.40 19.22
C THR A 248 0.60 -13.59 18.21
N PHE A 249 0.61 -12.81 17.12
CA PHE A 249 1.54 -12.99 16.01
C PHE A 249 2.66 -11.94 15.93
N ALA A 250 2.66 -10.94 16.81
CA ALA A 250 3.71 -9.93 16.88
C ALA A 250 5.10 -10.56 17.06
N PRO A 251 6.05 -10.32 16.15
CA PRO A 251 7.35 -10.99 16.18
C PRO A 251 8.29 -10.37 17.23
N VAL A 252 9.34 -11.12 17.57
CA VAL A 252 10.55 -10.57 18.20
C VAL A 252 11.52 -10.18 17.09
N TYR A 253 12.08 -8.98 17.15
CA TYR A 253 13.15 -8.55 16.24
C TYR A 253 14.49 -8.75 16.95
N GLU A 254 15.32 -9.66 16.47
CA GLU A 254 16.69 -9.85 16.95
C GLU A 254 17.66 -9.21 15.94
N ILE A 255 18.17 -8.05 16.30
CA ILE A 255 18.94 -7.18 15.40
C ILE A 255 20.39 -7.15 15.86
N ASP A 256 21.32 -7.31 14.93
CA ASP A 256 22.73 -7.06 15.17
C ASP A 256 22.98 -5.54 15.20
N VAL A 257 23.21 -5.00 16.40
CA VAL A 257 23.35 -3.56 16.64
C VAL A 257 24.82 -3.21 16.80
N ALA A 258 25.39 -2.56 15.78
CA ALA A 258 26.72 -1.97 15.79
C ALA A 258 26.69 -0.44 16.06
N GLY A 259 25.56 0.21 15.77
CA GLY A 259 25.33 1.63 16.07
C GLY A 259 23.84 1.99 16.16
N ASP A 260 23.53 3.29 16.26
CA ASP A 260 22.15 3.77 16.36
C ASP A 260 21.35 3.53 15.08
N ASP A 261 22.00 3.44 13.92
CA ASP A 261 21.36 3.11 12.65
C ASP A 261 20.73 1.71 12.64
N ASP A 262 21.16 0.80 13.53
CA ASP A 262 20.63 -0.56 13.68
C ASP A 262 19.51 -0.65 14.74
N ARG A 263 19.09 0.48 15.33
CA ARG A 263 18.03 0.52 16.34
C ARG A 263 16.69 0.90 15.71
N ILE A 264 15.63 0.18 16.09
CA ILE A 264 14.27 0.51 15.68
C ILE A 264 13.69 1.61 16.57
N GLY A 265 12.79 2.43 16.01
CA GLY A 265 12.22 3.55 16.77
C GLY A 265 10.90 4.08 16.21
N ALA A 266 10.37 5.09 16.88
CA ALA A 266 9.17 5.80 16.46
C ALA A 266 9.50 6.81 15.34
N MET A 267 8.74 6.79 14.25
CA MET A 267 8.81 7.83 13.23
C MET A 267 8.28 9.16 13.77
N PHE A 268 8.98 10.25 13.48
CA PHE A 268 8.58 11.62 13.79
C PHE A 268 9.12 12.62 12.77
N TRP A 269 8.59 13.83 12.78
CA TRP A 269 9.16 14.98 12.06
C TRP A 269 10.11 15.73 12.99
N SER A 270 11.38 15.87 12.59
CA SER A 270 12.33 16.71 13.34
C SER A 270 11.97 18.20 13.22
N ASP A 271 12.64 19.04 14.02
CA ASP A 271 12.46 20.50 14.00
C ASP A 271 12.71 21.12 12.62
N ASP A 272 13.58 20.50 11.81
CA ASP A 272 13.86 20.91 10.42
C ASP A 272 12.84 20.33 9.41
N ALA A 273 11.71 19.78 9.88
CA ALA A 273 10.71 19.08 9.09
C ALA A 273 11.31 17.95 8.23
N ILE A 274 12.24 17.18 8.82
CA ILE A 274 12.88 16.03 8.18
C ILE A 274 12.37 14.75 8.85
N PRO A 275 11.87 13.74 8.10
CA PRO A 275 11.39 12.51 8.70
C PRO A 275 12.55 11.74 9.33
N SER A 276 12.40 11.33 10.58
CA SER A 276 13.46 10.78 11.43
C SER A 276 12.91 9.67 12.34
N VAL A 277 13.82 8.88 12.92
CA VAL A 277 13.50 7.75 13.82
C VAL A 277 14.00 8.06 15.22
N ASP A 278 13.10 8.04 16.20
CA ASP A 278 13.45 8.13 17.62
C ASP A 278 13.73 6.74 18.19
N VAL A 279 15.01 6.39 18.22
CA VAL A 279 15.52 5.09 18.68
C VAL A 279 15.44 4.90 20.21
N SER A 280 15.05 5.94 20.96
CA SER A 280 14.81 5.83 22.40
C SER A 280 13.44 5.21 22.73
N HIS A 281 12.53 5.21 21.75
CA HIS A 281 11.19 4.62 21.86
C HIS A 281 10.96 3.58 20.76
N PRO A 282 11.33 2.30 20.97
CA PRO A 282 11.11 1.24 20.00
C PRO A 282 9.61 1.10 19.66
N VAL A 283 9.27 1.16 18.37
CA VAL A 283 7.90 1.02 17.87
C VAL A 283 7.86 0.01 16.73
N VAL A 284 6.84 -0.85 16.78
CA VAL A 284 6.41 -1.67 15.66
C VAL A 284 5.05 -1.14 15.21
N TYR A 285 4.93 -0.80 13.93
CA TYR A 285 3.69 -0.41 13.29
C TYR A 285 2.96 -1.66 12.82
N ARG A 286 1.63 -1.67 12.90
CA ARG A 286 0.81 -2.80 12.50
C ARG A 286 -0.36 -2.40 11.64
N ARG A 287 -0.74 -3.26 10.70
CA ARG A 287 -1.97 -3.13 9.93
C ARG A 287 -2.54 -4.48 9.51
N VAL A 288 -3.81 -4.46 9.14
CA VAL A 288 -4.50 -5.58 8.50
C VAL A 288 -4.37 -5.45 6.98
N SER A 289 -4.22 -6.59 6.32
CA SER A 289 -4.40 -6.74 4.87
C SER A 289 -5.11 -8.07 4.56
N TYR A 290 -5.43 -8.29 3.29
CA TYR A 290 -6.13 -9.47 2.82
C TYR A 290 -5.54 -9.95 1.50
N THR A 291 -5.61 -11.26 1.29
CA THR A 291 -5.16 -11.91 0.07
C THR A 291 -6.17 -12.98 -0.35
N ARG A 292 -6.11 -13.37 -1.61
CA ARG A 292 -6.89 -14.42 -2.25
C ARG A 292 -6.02 -15.64 -2.40
N PHE A 293 -6.57 -16.77 -1.96
CA PHE A 293 -5.92 -18.07 -2.10
C PHE A 293 -6.98 -19.16 -2.21
N GLU A 294 -7.00 -19.88 -3.33
CA GLU A 294 -7.94 -20.98 -3.60
C GLU A 294 -9.41 -20.57 -3.40
N GLY A 295 -9.78 -19.40 -3.95
CA GLY A 295 -11.13 -18.85 -3.86
C GLY A 295 -11.52 -18.31 -2.47
N ARG A 296 -10.58 -18.27 -1.50
CA ARG A 296 -10.83 -17.80 -0.13
C ARG A 296 -10.10 -16.49 0.16
N THR A 297 -10.74 -15.61 0.93
CA THR A 297 -10.11 -14.41 1.48
C THR A 297 -9.44 -14.75 2.81
N LEU A 298 -8.12 -14.62 2.85
CA LEU A 298 -7.28 -14.89 4.01
C LEU A 298 -6.85 -13.59 4.69
N LEU A 299 -6.76 -13.63 6.02
CA LEU A 299 -6.32 -12.49 6.83
C LEU A 299 -4.80 -12.40 6.81
N GLN A 300 -4.27 -11.19 6.64
CA GLN A 300 -2.85 -10.90 6.76
C GLN A 300 -2.61 -9.90 7.91
N LEU A 301 -1.70 -10.25 8.81
CA LEU A 301 -1.21 -9.38 9.88
C LEU A 301 0.16 -8.86 9.46
N VAL A 302 0.28 -7.55 9.31
CA VAL A 302 1.48 -6.88 8.82
C VAL A 302 2.12 -6.09 9.95
N PHE A 303 3.45 -6.18 10.07
CA PHE A 303 4.27 -5.53 11.07
C PHE A 303 5.44 -4.81 10.41
N SER A 304 5.56 -3.50 10.62
CA SER A 304 6.61 -2.68 10.01
C SER A 304 7.46 -1.99 11.07
N VAL A 305 8.77 -1.96 10.86
CA VAL A 305 9.74 -1.25 11.70
C VAL A 305 10.55 -0.28 10.86
N TRP A 306 11.12 0.74 11.52
CA TRP A 306 11.90 1.80 10.89
C TRP A 306 13.25 1.97 11.59
N PHE A 307 14.28 2.19 10.78
CA PHE A 307 15.68 2.43 11.17
C PHE A 307 16.11 3.83 10.70
N PRO A 308 17.01 4.53 11.42
CA PRO A 308 17.46 5.88 11.04
C PRO A 308 18.07 5.98 9.63
N SER A 309 18.82 4.97 9.19
CA SER A 309 19.45 4.95 7.87
C SER A 309 19.84 3.53 7.44
N ARG A 310 20.19 3.36 6.16
CA ARG A 310 21.06 2.27 5.70
C ARG A 310 22.45 2.88 5.52
N PRO A 311 23.40 2.71 6.46
CA PRO A 311 24.74 3.27 6.37
C PRO A 311 25.45 2.84 5.09
N ALA A 312 26.35 3.70 4.60
CA ALA A 312 27.15 3.38 3.43
C ALA A 312 28.19 2.29 3.74
N ASP A 313 28.20 1.25 2.93
CA ASP A 313 29.27 0.24 2.92
C ASP A 313 30.24 0.52 1.76
N GLY A 314 31.10 1.54 1.96
CA GLY A 314 32.08 2.01 1.00
C GLY A 314 31.65 3.24 0.16
N ASP A 315 32.60 3.80 -0.58
CA ASP A 315 32.47 5.12 -1.23
C ASP A 315 31.46 5.21 -2.39
N PHE A 316 31.02 4.06 -2.93
CA PHE A 316 30.13 3.98 -4.09
C PHE A 316 28.85 3.18 -3.83
N ASP A 317 28.44 3.08 -2.56
CA ASP A 317 27.23 2.35 -2.17
C ASP A 317 25.96 3.15 -2.53
N LEU A 318 25.41 2.84 -3.72
CA LEU A 318 24.20 3.45 -4.26
C LEU A 318 22.92 3.14 -3.45
N LEU A 319 22.96 2.14 -2.58
CA LEU A 319 21.81 1.69 -1.80
C LEU A 319 21.72 2.39 -0.44
N SER A 320 22.79 3.08 -0.02
CA SER A 320 22.84 3.82 1.25
C SER A 320 21.97 5.08 1.24
N GLY A 321 21.48 5.45 2.41
CA GLY A 321 20.66 6.66 2.56
C GLY A 321 19.86 6.71 3.85
N ARG A 322 19.13 7.81 4.05
CA ARG A 322 18.31 8.04 5.25
C ARG A 322 17.06 7.16 5.26
N LEU A 323 16.66 6.75 6.44
CA LEU A 323 15.54 5.84 6.71
C LEU A 323 15.69 4.48 6.03
N ASP A 324 15.61 3.42 6.80
CA ASP A 324 15.40 2.08 6.28
C ASP A 324 14.25 1.44 7.07
N GLY A 325 13.82 0.26 6.67
CA GLY A 325 12.74 -0.41 7.39
C GLY A 325 12.42 -1.75 6.80
N ILE A 326 11.79 -2.58 7.62
CA ILE A 326 11.36 -3.93 7.24
C ILE A 326 9.87 -4.04 7.51
N THR A 327 9.15 -4.57 6.53
CA THR A 327 7.77 -5.00 6.67
C THR A 327 7.73 -6.52 6.65
N PHE A 328 7.20 -7.11 7.72
CA PHE A 328 6.99 -8.53 7.90
C PHE A 328 5.49 -8.83 7.91
N ARG A 329 5.07 -9.88 7.20
CA ARG A 329 3.67 -10.25 7.07
C ARG A 329 3.46 -11.71 7.42
N VAL A 330 2.38 -11.97 8.15
CA VAL A 330 1.86 -13.30 8.47
C VAL A 330 0.53 -13.48 7.76
N THR A 331 0.44 -14.44 6.85
CA THR A 331 -0.85 -14.83 6.24
C THR A 331 -1.44 -16.01 6.99
N LEU A 332 -2.62 -15.85 7.57
CA LEU A 332 -3.32 -16.90 8.31
C LEU A 332 -4.32 -17.64 7.43
N ASP A 333 -4.28 -18.97 7.46
CA ASP A 333 -5.35 -19.79 6.91
C ASP A 333 -6.59 -19.76 7.84
N ARG A 334 -7.71 -20.30 7.39
CA ARG A 334 -8.99 -20.29 8.12
C ARG A 334 -8.92 -21.00 9.47
N ASP A 335 -8.00 -21.95 9.63
CA ASP A 335 -7.79 -22.66 10.89
C ASP A 335 -6.92 -21.88 11.90
N GLY A 336 -6.60 -20.62 11.60
CA GLY A 336 -5.80 -19.76 12.49
C GLY A 336 -4.30 -19.99 12.43
N ARG A 337 -3.83 -20.95 11.62
CA ARG A 337 -2.40 -21.23 11.52
C ARG A 337 -1.78 -20.45 10.36
N PRO A 338 -0.52 -20.00 10.51
CA PRO A 338 0.21 -19.37 9.42
C PRO A 338 0.33 -20.30 8.20
N LEU A 339 0.00 -19.76 7.04
CA LEU A 339 0.17 -20.41 5.74
C LEU A 339 1.56 -20.09 5.17
N VAL A 340 1.93 -18.81 5.24
CA VAL A 340 3.21 -18.26 4.79
C VAL A 340 3.55 -17.03 5.59
N TYR A 341 4.85 -16.83 5.77
CA TYR A 341 5.42 -15.55 6.17
C TYR A 341 6.15 -14.93 4.99
N ASP A 342 6.15 -13.62 4.90
CA ASP A 342 6.91 -12.91 3.88
C ASP A 342 7.43 -11.58 4.44
N SER A 343 8.49 -11.08 3.82
CA SER A 343 9.16 -9.87 4.27
C SER A 343 9.68 -9.08 3.09
N MET A 344 9.64 -7.76 3.19
CA MET A 344 10.31 -6.83 2.27
C MET A 344 10.91 -5.68 3.07
N HIS A 345 11.80 -4.90 2.45
CA HIS A 345 12.11 -3.58 2.98
C HIS A 345 10.96 -2.60 2.72
N ASN A 346 10.82 -1.54 3.52
CA ASN A 346 9.76 -0.54 3.39
C ASN A 346 9.85 0.28 2.07
N CYS A 347 10.89 0.08 1.27
CA CYS A 347 10.98 0.61 -0.10
C CYS A 347 10.38 -0.31 -1.17
N GLY A 348 10.04 -1.57 -0.82
CA GLY A 348 9.57 -2.62 -1.72
C GLY A 348 10.66 -3.61 -2.16
N CYS A 349 11.93 -3.33 -1.85
CA CYS A 349 13.06 -4.19 -2.22
C CYS A 349 13.15 -5.45 -1.35
N TYR A 350 13.93 -6.43 -1.83
CA TYR A 350 14.29 -7.66 -1.11
C TYR A 350 13.10 -8.52 -0.64
N HIS A 351 11.99 -8.46 -1.38
CA HIS A 351 10.82 -9.26 -1.07
C HIS A 351 11.13 -10.76 -1.15
N LEU A 352 10.87 -11.47 -0.06
CA LEU A 352 11.10 -12.91 0.07
C LEU A 352 9.92 -13.60 0.74
N PHE A 353 9.74 -14.88 0.41
CA PHE A 353 8.77 -15.78 1.03
C PHE A 353 9.46 -16.81 1.94
N LEU A 354 8.75 -17.14 3.02
CA LEU A 354 9.09 -18.12 4.04
C LEU A 354 7.87 -19.05 4.23
N PRO A 355 7.56 -19.91 3.25
CA PRO A 355 6.36 -20.77 3.28
C PRO A 355 6.45 -21.82 4.39
N THR A 356 5.31 -22.13 5.00
CA THR A 356 5.21 -23.29 5.90
C THR A 356 5.14 -24.59 5.08
N ARG A 357 5.17 -25.73 5.77
CA ARG A 357 4.91 -27.05 5.15
C ARG A 357 3.55 -27.19 4.47
N ARG A 358 2.62 -26.26 4.70
CA ARG A 358 1.28 -26.25 4.10
C ARG A 358 1.28 -25.76 2.65
N LEU A 359 2.39 -25.22 2.16
CA LEU A 359 2.51 -24.72 0.81
C LEU A 359 3.59 -25.46 0.02
N SER A 360 3.23 -25.81 -1.20
CA SER A 360 4.15 -26.26 -2.24
C SER A 360 4.33 -25.16 -3.28
N ARG A 361 5.56 -24.98 -3.74
CA ARG A 361 5.85 -24.01 -4.79
C ARG A 361 5.25 -24.51 -6.11
N ARG A 362 4.53 -23.63 -6.82
CA ARG A 362 4.12 -23.88 -8.20
C ARG A 362 5.34 -23.88 -9.12
N SER A 363 5.30 -24.68 -10.17
CA SER A 363 6.27 -24.55 -11.25
C SER A 363 6.27 -23.11 -11.77
N PRO A 364 7.44 -22.49 -12.02
CA PRO A 364 7.49 -21.14 -12.56
C PRO A 364 6.59 -21.03 -13.78
N SER A 365 5.68 -20.05 -13.79
CA SER A 365 4.91 -19.75 -14.99
C SER A 365 5.89 -19.32 -16.09
N GLN A 366 5.56 -19.57 -17.36
CA GLN A 366 6.42 -19.22 -18.52
C GLN A 366 6.50 -17.69 -18.79
N GLY A 367 6.25 -16.86 -17.77
CA GLY A 367 6.26 -15.40 -17.87
C GLY A 367 7.67 -14.81 -17.89
N HIS A 368 7.76 -13.54 -18.31
CA HIS A 368 8.99 -12.75 -18.29
C HIS A 368 9.26 -12.07 -16.93
N GLU A 369 8.51 -12.39 -15.89
CA GLU A 369 8.68 -11.84 -14.54
C GLU A 369 9.81 -12.58 -13.78
N GLU A 370 10.56 -11.86 -12.95
CA GLU A 370 11.58 -12.46 -12.09
C GLU A 370 10.95 -13.41 -11.05
N PRO A 371 11.54 -14.59 -10.82
CA PRO A 371 11.00 -15.55 -9.88
C PRO A 371 11.05 -14.97 -8.45
N PRO A 372 10.05 -15.23 -7.60
CA PRO A 372 10.13 -14.81 -6.21
C PRO A 372 11.24 -15.58 -5.47
N LEU A 373 11.89 -14.91 -4.52
CA LEU A 373 12.82 -15.55 -3.61
C LEU A 373 12.06 -16.34 -2.55
N VAL A 374 12.27 -17.66 -2.51
CA VAL A 374 11.92 -18.50 -1.36
C VAL A 374 13.19 -18.68 -0.54
N ALA A 375 13.29 -18.00 0.60
CA ALA A 375 14.53 -17.93 1.37
C ALA A 375 14.69 -19.12 2.33
N GLN A 376 13.58 -19.60 2.91
CA GLN A 376 13.57 -20.68 3.90
C GLN A 376 12.18 -21.32 3.96
N HIS A 377 12.11 -22.65 4.06
CA HIS A 377 10.86 -23.35 4.39
C HIS A 377 10.72 -23.49 5.92
N ILE A 378 9.57 -23.10 6.45
CA ILE A 378 9.25 -23.20 7.87
C ILE A 378 8.71 -24.59 8.19
N VAL A 379 9.46 -25.29 9.03
CA VAL A 379 9.26 -26.71 9.38
C VAL A 379 8.60 -26.85 10.75
N VAL A 380 9.00 -26.01 11.71
CA VAL A 380 8.53 -26.04 13.10
C VAL A 380 8.24 -24.62 13.55
N GLU A 381 7.06 -24.42 14.13
CA GLU A 381 6.55 -23.14 14.63
C GLU A 381 6.29 -23.25 16.14
N GLN A 382 7.36 -23.43 16.92
CA GLN A 382 7.27 -23.61 18.37
C GLN A 382 7.75 -22.36 19.11
N GLY A 383 6.80 -21.64 19.72
CA GLY A 383 7.06 -20.37 20.38
C GLY A 383 6.76 -19.19 19.47
N ARG A 384 7.43 -18.07 19.71
CA ARG A 384 7.22 -16.82 18.96
C ARG A 384 8.19 -16.73 17.79
N ALA A 385 7.70 -16.19 16.67
CA ALA A 385 8.52 -15.82 15.53
C ALA A 385 9.61 -14.82 15.95
N VAL A 386 10.86 -15.13 15.63
CA VAL A 386 12.03 -14.28 15.82
C VAL A 386 12.66 -13.98 14.47
N LEU A 387 12.73 -12.69 14.14
CA LEU A 387 13.33 -12.17 12.92
C LEU A 387 14.79 -11.79 13.21
N ARG A 388 15.72 -12.54 12.63
CA ARG A 388 17.15 -12.28 12.74
C ARG A 388 17.59 -11.31 11.65
N ILE A 389 18.05 -10.13 12.04
CA ILE A 389 18.34 -9.01 11.13
C ILE A 389 19.82 -8.61 11.21
N ALA A 390 20.44 -8.45 10.04
CA ALA A 390 21.83 -8.01 9.89
C ALA A 390 22.00 -6.53 10.23
N HIS A 391 23.17 -6.15 10.74
CA HIS A 391 23.56 -4.75 10.88
C HIS A 391 23.70 -4.06 9.52
N GLY A 392 23.47 -2.75 9.48
CA GLY A 392 23.70 -1.84 8.37
C GLY A 392 22.73 -2.03 7.18
N SER A 393 22.73 -3.22 6.59
CA SER A 393 21.86 -3.59 5.47
C SER A 393 20.42 -3.88 5.88
N HIS A 394 20.18 -4.18 7.16
CA HIS A 394 18.91 -4.66 7.70
C HIS A 394 18.30 -5.88 6.98
N TYR A 395 19.10 -6.67 6.27
CA TYR A 395 18.60 -7.88 5.64
C TYR A 395 18.13 -8.88 6.70
N LEU A 396 16.97 -9.49 6.45
CA LEU A 396 16.54 -10.68 7.18
C LEU A 396 17.49 -11.84 6.84
N GLN A 397 18.09 -12.44 7.86
CA GLN A 397 19.00 -13.59 7.72
C GLN A 397 18.34 -14.92 8.14
N ARG A 398 17.32 -14.85 9.01
CA ARG A 398 16.58 -16.02 9.50
C ARG A 398 15.21 -15.65 10.06
N LEU A 399 14.23 -16.50 9.80
CA LEU A 399 13.05 -16.63 10.65
C LEU A 399 13.20 -17.94 11.47
N TYR A 400 13.15 -17.82 12.79
CA TYR A 400 13.12 -18.97 13.69
C TYR A 400 12.09 -18.77 14.80
N PHE A 401 11.88 -19.78 15.63
CA PHE A 401 10.87 -19.73 16.68
C PHE A 401 11.51 -20.03 18.03
N ASP A 402 11.19 -19.22 19.04
CA ASP A 402 11.76 -19.31 20.38
C ASP A 402 10.64 -19.20 21.43
N THR A 403 10.72 -20.03 22.47
CA THR A 403 9.80 -20.00 23.61
C THR A 403 10.28 -19.11 24.75
N ALA A 404 11.59 -18.81 24.80
CA ALA A 404 12.21 -17.99 25.82
C ALA A 404 12.32 -16.51 25.38
N ILE A 405 11.19 -15.79 25.44
CA ILE A 405 11.08 -14.39 24.96
C ILE A 405 11.18 -13.32 26.06
N ASP A 406 11.57 -13.70 27.27
CA ASP A 406 11.50 -12.81 28.44
C ASP A 406 12.59 -11.72 28.46
N ALA A 407 13.69 -11.92 27.73
CA ALA A 407 14.81 -10.98 27.66
C ALA A 407 14.74 -10.09 26.40
N GLY A 408 14.92 -8.79 26.59
CA GLY A 408 14.92 -7.81 25.50
C GLY A 408 14.20 -6.50 25.84
N GLU A 409 14.38 -5.51 24.98
CA GLU A 409 13.70 -4.20 25.05
C GLU A 409 12.26 -4.37 24.55
N ALA A 410 11.26 -3.89 25.29
CA ALA A 410 9.87 -3.95 24.83
C ALA A 410 9.60 -2.82 23.83
N TYR A 411 8.99 -3.13 22.69
CA TYR A 411 8.48 -2.12 21.77
C TYR A 411 7.02 -1.80 22.05
N ALA A 412 6.58 -0.61 21.64
CA ALA A 412 5.16 -0.28 21.55
C ALA A 412 4.59 -0.73 20.20
N LEU A 413 3.36 -1.24 20.21
CA LEU A 413 2.64 -1.62 18.99
C LEU A 413 1.67 -0.50 18.61
N ARG A 414 1.87 0.16 17.46
CA ARG A 414 1.06 1.30 16.99
C ARG A 414 0.37 0.97 15.67
N ASP A 415 -0.73 1.65 15.41
CA ASP A 415 -1.39 1.57 14.09
C ASP A 415 -0.49 2.20 13.02
N ASP A 416 -0.30 1.49 11.91
CA ASP A 416 0.44 2.00 10.73
C ASP A 416 -0.18 3.29 10.19
N ASP A 417 -1.52 3.43 10.27
CA ASP A 417 -2.21 4.63 9.81
C ASP A 417 -1.81 5.90 10.60
N SER A 418 -1.20 5.75 11.78
CA SER A 418 -0.61 6.88 12.51
C SER A 418 0.51 7.59 11.73
N LEU A 419 1.16 6.90 10.78
CA LEU A 419 2.19 7.48 9.90
C LEU A 419 1.60 8.41 8.83
N ARG A 420 0.30 8.29 8.54
CA ARG A 420 -0.41 9.12 7.54
C ARG A 420 -0.76 10.50 8.08
N SER A 421 -0.56 10.74 9.37
CA SER A 421 -0.67 12.07 9.97
C SER A 421 0.12 12.10 11.28
N LEU A 422 1.36 12.58 11.23
CA LEU A 422 2.23 12.76 12.40
C LEU A 422 2.16 14.21 12.89
N ALA A 423 2.32 14.43 14.20
CA ALA A 423 2.40 15.79 14.75
C ALA A 423 3.70 16.48 14.29
N LEU A 424 3.61 17.78 14.00
CA LEU A 424 4.77 18.63 13.73
C LEU A 424 5.23 19.35 15.02
N PRO A 425 6.53 19.65 15.19
CA PRO A 425 7.04 20.36 16.37
C PRO A 425 6.45 21.77 16.57
N ASP A 426 6.15 22.47 15.48
CA ASP A 426 5.59 23.83 15.46
C ASP A 426 4.05 23.87 15.50
N GLY A 427 3.41 22.71 15.59
CA GLY A 427 1.96 22.55 15.61
C GLY A 427 1.40 22.10 14.26
N GLY A 428 0.17 21.56 14.29
CA GLY A 428 -0.43 20.93 13.11
C GLY A 428 0.08 19.49 12.89
N ARG A 429 -0.18 18.96 11.70
CA ARG A 429 0.08 17.56 11.36
C ARG A 429 0.52 17.41 9.91
N ARG A 430 1.30 16.37 9.63
CA ARG A 430 1.78 16.04 8.29
C ARG A 430 1.95 14.53 8.12
N SER A 431 1.42 14.00 7.03
CA SER A 431 1.71 12.63 6.58
C SER A 431 3.20 12.43 6.36
N LEU A 432 3.76 11.30 6.82
CA LEU A 432 5.10 10.87 6.48
C LEU A 432 5.30 10.72 4.95
N PHE A 433 4.23 10.37 4.26
CA PHE A 433 4.21 10.08 2.83
C PHE A 433 3.73 11.30 2.03
N ALA A 434 4.46 11.62 0.96
CA ALA A 434 4.04 12.59 -0.04
C ALA A 434 2.88 12.04 -0.91
N PRO A 435 2.22 12.87 -1.73
CA PRO A 435 1.08 12.44 -2.56
C PRO A 435 1.36 11.35 -3.59
N ASP A 436 2.63 11.09 -3.91
CA ASP A 436 3.05 9.96 -4.76
C ASP A 436 3.25 8.65 -3.97
N GLY A 437 3.13 8.72 -2.65
CA GLY A 437 3.32 7.62 -1.70
C GLY A 437 4.77 7.41 -1.28
N LEU A 438 5.68 8.35 -1.57
CA LEU A 438 7.09 8.26 -1.17
C LEU A 438 7.38 9.04 0.13
N VAL A 439 8.36 8.58 0.90
CA VAL A 439 8.89 9.36 2.03
C VAL A 439 9.98 10.30 1.54
N VAL A 440 9.75 11.60 1.66
CA VAL A 440 10.70 12.64 1.21
C VAL A 440 12.03 12.51 1.94
N GLY A 441 13.14 12.61 1.21
CA GLY A 441 14.48 12.54 1.79
C GLY A 441 14.96 11.12 2.09
N SER A 442 14.22 10.09 1.64
CA SER A 442 14.63 8.67 1.69
C SER A 442 15.16 8.16 0.34
N GLU A 443 15.34 9.02 -0.64
CA GLU A 443 15.78 8.64 -1.98
C GLU A 443 17.18 8.02 -1.94
N ARG A 444 17.42 7.07 -2.85
CA ARG A 444 18.69 6.32 -2.94
C ARG A 444 19.44 6.66 -4.21
N GLY A 445 20.76 6.42 -4.22
CA GLY A 445 21.60 6.59 -5.41
C GLY A 445 21.19 5.68 -6.56
N GLU A 446 20.66 4.50 -6.26
CA GLU A 446 20.20 3.51 -7.24
C GLU A 446 19.14 4.06 -8.21
N ARG A 447 18.40 5.12 -7.85
CA ARG A 447 17.40 5.75 -8.73
C ARG A 447 17.94 6.16 -10.09
N TRP A 448 19.23 6.53 -10.16
CA TRP A 448 19.88 6.96 -11.40
C TRP A 448 20.24 5.79 -12.32
N LEU A 449 20.32 4.58 -11.78
CA LEU A 449 20.66 3.37 -12.52
C LEU A 449 19.42 2.50 -12.79
N PHE A 450 18.48 2.45 -11.84
CA PHE A 450 17.38 1.48 -11.81
C PHE A 450 16.07 2.03 -12.42
N TRP A 451 16.00 3.32 -12.73
CA TRP A 451 14.84 3.94 -13.37
C TRP A 451 14.32 3.23 -14.65
N PRO A 452 15.14 2.56 -15.49
CA PRO A 452 14.64 1.86 -16.68
C PRO A 452 13.64 0.75 -16.37
N MET A 453 13.64 0.23 -15.13
CA MET A 453 12.71 -0.82 -14.69
C MET A 453 11.27 -0.31 -14.53
N GLY A 454 11.06 1.01 -14.61
CA GLY A 454 9.75 1.65 -14.56
C GLY A 454 9.38 2.18 -13.18
N ILE A 455 10.11 1.80 -12.14
CA ILE A 455 9.82 2.19 -10.75
C ILE A 455 10.21 3.66 -10.52
N ALA A 456 9.35 4.42 -9.83
CA ALA A 456 9.66 5.78 -9.40
C ALA A 456 10.51 5.78 -8.14
N GLU A 457 11.66 6.49 -8.15
CA GLU A 457 12.62 6.52 -7.05
C GLU A 457 12.91 5.14 -6.43
N PRO A 458 13.50 4.17 -7.17
CA PRO A 458 13.97 2.92 -6.59
C PRO A 458 14.77 3.16 -5.31
N GLY A 459 14.46 2.40 -4.26
CA GLY A 459 15.08 2.54 -2.94
C GLY A 459 14.42 3.53 -1.99
N ALA A 460 13.58 4.45 -2.47
CA ALA A 460 12.82 5.34 -1.58
C ALA A 460 11.76 4.57 -0.79
N MET A 461 11.57 4.93 0.48
CA MET A 461 10.58 4.32 1.37
C MET A 461 9.16 4.70 0.94
N ARG A 462 8.19 3.80 1.15
CA ARG A 462 6.86 3.91 0.53
C ARG A 462 5.70 3.72 1.51
N GLN A 463 4.57 4.32 1.15
CA GLN A 463 3.28 4.05 1.75
C GLN A 463 2.78 2.65 1.34
N TRP A 464 1.98 2.03 2.20
CA TRP A 464 1.26 0.79 1.87
C TRP A 464 0.48 0.94 0.55
N GLY A 465 0.43 -0.14 -0.24
CA GLY A 465 -0.21 -0.16 -1.56
C GLY A 465 0.66 0.35 -2.73
N ARG A 466 1.87 0.85 -2.45
CA ARG A 466 2.77 1.45 -3.46
C ARG A 466 4.06 0.66 -3.70
N HIS A 467 4.17 -0.52 -3.11
CA HIS A 467 5.40 -1.31 -3.08
C HIS A 467 5.54 -2.21 -4.31
N ALA A 468 6.25 -1.73 -5.33
CA ALA A 468 6.76 -2.58 -6.41
C ALA A 468 7.87 -3.50 -5.84
N THR A 469 7.72 -4.81 -6.04
CA THR A 469 8.62 -5.84 -5.45
C THR A 469 9.36 -6.68 -6.49
N ALA A 470 9.30 -6.28 -7.76
CA ALA A 470 10.04 -6.89 -8.85
C ALA A 470 10.67 -5.84 -9.75
N PHE A 471 11.91 -6.03 -10.18
CA PHE A 471 12.52 -5.18 -11.21
C PHE A 471 12.11 -5.63 -12.61
N VAL A 472 12.07 -6.95 -12.82
CA VAL A 472 11.66 -7.55 -14.09
C VAL A 472 10.27 -8.16 -13.93
N GLY A 473 9.30 -7.64 -14.69
CA GLY A 473 7.88 -7.98 -14.56
C GLY A 473 7.10 -6.93 -13.77
N THR A 474 5.93 -7.29 -13.26
CA THR A 474 5.06 -6.37 -12.53
C THR A 474 4.49 -7.11 -11.33
N ARG A 475 4.97 -6.75 -10.14
CA ARG A 475 4.54 -7.37 -8.88
C ARG A 475 4.48 -6.35 -7.76
N HIS A 476 3.39 -6.39 -7.01
CA HIS A 476 3.20 -5.58 -5.81
C HIS A 476 3.10 -6.44 -4.57
N PHE A 477 3.51 -5.87 -3.44
CA PHE A 477 3.45 -6.56 -2.16
C PHE A 477 2.01 -6.84 -1.71
N ASP A 478 1.07 -5.96 -2.07
CA ASP A 478 -0.36 -6.03 -1.76
C ASP A 478 -1.20 -6.62 -2.91
N ASP A 479 -0.57 -7.25 -3.91
CA ASP A 479 -1.32 -7.94 -4.95
C ASP A 479 -2.21 -9.03 -4.32
N PRO A 480 -3.52 -9.06 -4.67
CA PRO A 480 -4.48 -9.95 -4.02
C PRO A 480 -4.14 -11.42 -4.21
N ASP A 481 -3.62 -11.80 -5.37
CA ASP A 481 -3.32 -13.18 -5.76
C ASP A 481 -1.84 -13.56 -5.56
N LEU A 482 -1.05 -12.71 -4.90
CA LEU A 482 0.41 -12.84 -4.82
C LEU A 482 0.87 -14.23 -4.37
N ILE A 483 0.20 -14.81 -3.36
CA ILE A 483 0.53 -16.15 -2.86
C ILE A 483 0.05 -17.21 -3.84
N GLU A 484 -1.17 -17.08 -4.36
CA GLU A 484 -1.77 -18.04 -5.30
C GLU A 484 -1.00 -18.17 -6.60
N ARG A 485 -0.38 -17.07 -7.07
CA ARG A 485 0.51 -17.07 -8.24
C ARG A 485 1.70 -18.01 -8.11
N TYR A 486 2.25 -18.16 -6.91
CA TYR A 486 3.52 -18.86 -6.69
C TYR A 486 3.42 -20.14 -5.86
N PHE A 487 2.32 -20.32 -5.14
CA PHE A 487 2.11 -21.45 -4.24
C PHE A 487 0.75 -22.09 -4.44
N MET A 488 0.68 -23.35 -4.04
CA MET A 488 -0.55 -24.15 -3.92
C MET A 488 -0.50 -24.87 -2.57
N SER A 489 -1.65 -25.29 -2.06
CA SER A 489 -1.68 -26.13 -0.87
C SER A 489 -0.81 -27.38 -1.08
N ALA A 490 0.00 -27.73 -0.08
CA ALA A 490 0.70 -28.99 -0.07
C ALA A 490 -0.28 -30.13 0.24
N GLU A 491 -0.16 -31.24 -0.50
CA GLU A 491 -0.96 -32.46 -0.30
C GLU A 491 -0.63 -33.19 1.01
#